data_AF-A0A848YSC9-F1
#
_entry.id   AF-A0A848YSC9-F1
#
_cell.length_a   1.000
_cell.length_b   1.000
_cell.length_c   1.000
_cell.angle_alpha   90.00
_cell.angle_beta   90.00
_cell.angle_gamma   90.00
#
_symmetry.space_group_name_H-M   'P 1'
#
loop_
_entity.id
_entity.type
_entity.pdbx_description
1 polymer ?
#
loop_
_entity_poly.entity_id
_entity_poly.type
_entity_poly.pdbx_seq_one_letter_code
_entity_poly.pdbx_strand_id
1 'polypeptide(L)'
;YWWGVPGKMKTFIDRLYFYHSSHNKKLIAGKKAMVFSPMNMNSDNPRIDIFKNFYDILFDNLDLKFVGGYYFGNVNEKGALVKRSEYMEQINDLGKNLNQYFD
;
A
#
# COMPACT_ATOMS: atom_id res chain seq x y z
N TYR A 1 -9.45 7.00 -3.20
CA TYR A 1 -10.30 8.14 -2.76
C TYR A 1 -9.66 9.42 -3.27
N TRP A 2 -10.20 10.07 -4.31
CA TRP A 2 -9.62 11.29 -4.89
C TRP A 2 -8.08 11.21 -5.07
N TRP A 3 -7.59 10.13 -5.69
CA TRP A 3 -6.16 9.85 -5.92
C TRP A 3 -5.28 9.74 -4.66
N GLY A 4 -5.88 9.68 -3.48
CA GLY A 4 -5.21 9.50 -2.19
C GLY A 4 -5.84 8.41 -1.32
N VAL A 5 -5.32 8.34 -0.09
CA VAL A 5 -5.78 7.41 0.95
C VAL A 5 -7.08 7.90 1.62
N PRO A 6 -7.89 7.00 2.21
CA PRO A 6 -9.04 7.40 3.02
C PRO A 6 -8.63 8.31 4.19
N GLY A 7 -9.52 9.19 4.66
CA GLY A 7 -9.21 10.11 5.78
C GLY A 7 -8.71 9.42 7.04
N LYS A 8 -9.30 8.26 7.42
CA LYS A 8 -8.81 7.45 8.56
C LYS A 8 -7.37 6.97 8.37
N MET A 9 -7.00 6.58 7.14
CA MET A 9 -5.64 6.15 6.82
C MET A 9 -4.68 7.36 6.84
N LYS A 10 -5.10 8.53 6.37
CA LYS A 10 -4.32 9.76 6.49
C LYS A 10 -4.03 10.11 7.95
N THR A 11 -5.03 10.05 8.84
CA THR A 11 -4.84 10.26 10.29
C THR A 11 -3.87 9.24 10.89
N PHE A 12 -3.95 7.97 10.48
CA PHE A 12 -2.99 6.96 10.92
C PHE A 12 -1.56 7.28 10.47
N ILE A 13 -1.38 7.63 9.20
CA ILE A 13 -0.10 8.01 8.61
C ILE A 13 0.50 9.24 9.31
N ASP A 14 -0.32 10.25 9.62
CA ASP A 14 0.15 11.44 10.33
C ASP A 14 0.75 11.12 11.71
N ARG A 15 0.24 10.07 12.37
CA ARG A 15 0.80 9.61 13.65
C ARG A 15 2.14 8.89 13.49
N LEU A 16 2.47 8.40 12.29
CA LEU A 16 3.78 7.82 12.01
C LEU A 16 4.89 8.88 11.96
N TYR A 17 4.54 10.17 11.84
CA TYR A 17 5.52 11.27 11.94
C TYR A 17 6.30 11.25 13.27
N PHE A 18 5.77 10.61 14.32
CA PHE A 18 6.51 10.32 15.54
C PHE A 18 7.88 9.63 15.29
N TYR A 19 7.96 8.78 14.27
CA TYR A 19 9.16 8.03 13.90
C TYR A 19 10.10 8.79 12.95
N HIS A 20 9.70 9.96 12.45
CA HIS A 20 10.56 10.81 11.62
C HIS A 20 11.75 11.38 12.41
N SER A 21 11.62 11.55 13.73
CA SER A 21 12.71 12.05 14.57
C SER A 21 13.87 11.05 14.65
N SER A 22 15.10 11.55 14.70
CA SER A 22 16.30 10.71 14.84
C SER A 22 16.29 9.85 16.11
N HIS A 23 15.59 10.28 17.16
CA HIS A 23 15.43 9.54 18.41
C HIS A 23 14.60 8.25 18.23
N ASN A 24 13.52 8.34 17.44
CA ASN A 24 12.54 7.26 17.27
C ASN A 24 12.72 6.45 15.98
N LYS A 25 13.44 6.99 14.99
CA LYS A 25 13.62 6.39 13.66
C LYS A 25 14.02 4.92 13.71
N LYS A 26 14.97 4.57 14.58
CA LYS A 26 15.48 3.20 14.76
C LYS A 26 14.41 2.16 15.18
N LEU A 27 13.26 2.60 15.71
CA LEU A 27 12.20 1.70 16.14
C LEU A 27 11.50 1.02 14.95
N ILE A 28 11.51 1.67 13.78
CA ILE A 28 10.86 1.17 12.57
C ILE A 28 11.79 1.07 11.37
N ALA A 29 12.97 1.70 11.41
CA ALA A 29 13.94 1.66 10.33
C ALA A 29 14.24 0.23 9.85
N GLY A 30 14.29 0.06 8.53
CA GLY A 30 14.53 -1.21 7.85
C GLY A 30 13.34 -2.17 7.85
N LYS A 31 12.24 -1.89 8.56
CA LYS A 31 11.04 -2.73 8.50
C LYS A 31 10.43 -2.68 7.10
N LYS A 32 9.91 -3.82 6.67
CA LYS A 32 9.33 -4.00 5.34
C LYS A 32 7.87 -3.53 5.33
N ALA A 33 7.44 -2.92 4.22
CA ALA A 33 6.08 -2.43 4.03
C ALA A 33 5.55 -2.82 2.64
N MET A 34 4.27 -3.18 2.57
CA MET A 34 3.58 -3.56 1.34
C MET A 34 2.23 -2.83 1.27
N VAL A 35 1.80 -2.45 0.07
CA VAL A 35 0.55 -1.71 -0.15
C VAL A 35 -0.46 -2.57 -0.90
N PHE A 36 -1.70 -2.57 -0.42
CA PHE A 36 -2.84 -3.20 -1.08
C PHE A 36 -3.94 -2.17 -1.28
N SER A 37 -4.35 -1.94 -2.52
CA SER A 37 -5.33 -0.89 -2.80
C SER A 37 -6.35 -1.32 -3.85
N PRO A 38 -7.63 -1.52 -3.46
CA PRO A 38 -8.73 -1.51 -4.42
C PRO A 38 -9.00 -0.09 -4.91
N MET A 39 -9.22 0.06 -6.21
CA MET A 39 -9.42 1.34 -6.86
C MET A 39 -10.54 1.24 -7.87
N ASN A 40 -11.26 2.34 -8.06
CA ASN A 40 -12.32 2.45 -9.06
C ASN A 40 -11.77 2.60 -10.49
N MET A 41 -10.53 3.04 -10.63
CA MET A 41 -9.84 3.18 -11.92
C MET A 41 -9.06 1.93 -12.29
N ASN A 42 -8.80 1.73 -13.57
CA ASN A 42 -7.93 0.66 -14.06
C ASN A 42 -6.48 0.87 -13.58
N SER A 43 -5.77 -0.20 -13.26
CA SER A 43 -4.42 -0.19 -12.66
C SER A 43 -3.32 0.37 -13.56
N ASP A 44 -3.57 0.43 -14.87
CA ASP A 44 -2.70 1.02 -15.90
C ASP A 44 -2.87 2.54 -16.04
N ASN A 45 -3.80 3.15 -15.31
CA ASN A 45 -4.05 4.58 -15.41
C ASN A 45 -2.88 5.40 -14.84
N PRO A 46 -2.28 6.33 -15.61
CA PRO A 46 -1.10 7.08 -15.17
C PRO A 46 -1.36 7.96 -13.94
N ARG A 47 -2.62 8.31 -13.65
CA ARG A 47 -2.96 9.08 -12.44
C ARG A 47 -2.75 8.28 -11.15
N ILE A 48 -2.64 6.95 -11.24
CA ILE A 48 -2.33 6.09 -10.09
C ILE A 48 -0.87 6.29 -9.66
N ASP A 49 0.01 6.77 -10.54
CA ASP A 49 1.42 6.96 -10.18
C ASP A 49 1.58 8.06 -9.11
N ILE A 50 0.66 9.02 -9.04
CA ILE A 50 0.57 9.98 -7.92
C ILE A 50 0.38 9.23 -6.59
N PHE A 51 -0.51 8.24 -6.60
CA PHE A 51 -0.83 7.44 -5.42
C PHE A 51 0.30 6.46 -5.04
N LYS A 52 1.00 5.88 -6.04
CA LYS A 52 2.20 5.06 -5.80
C LYS A 52 3.33 5.90 -5.20
N ASN A 53 3.61 7.05 -5.82
CA ASN A 53 4.66 7.97 -5.38
C ASN A 53 4.41 8.52 -3.96
N PHE A 54 3.14 8.67 -3.55
CA PHE A 54 2.82 9.00 -2.16
C PHE A 54 3.39 7.97 -1.16
N TYR A 55 3.27 6.67 -1.46
CA TYR A 55 3.82 5.63 -0.59
C TYR A 55 5.33 5.53 -0.68
N ASP A 56 5.91 5.72 -1.87
CA ASP A 56 7.37 5.75 -2.04
C ASP A 56 7.99 6.83 -1.15
N ILE A 57 7.46 8.06 -1.22
CA ILE A 57 7.90 9.18 -0.38
C ILE A 57 7.65 8.88 1.10
N LEU A 58 6.47 8.37 1.46
CA LEU A 58 6.14 8.06 2.85
C LEU A 58 7.10 7.05 3.47
N PHE A 59 7.37 5.95 2.76
CA PHE A 59 8.23 4.88 3.27
C PHE A 59 9.71 5.30 3.29
N ASP A 60 10.16 6.07 2.31
CA ASP A 60 11.52 6.66 2.33
C ASP A 60 11.73 7.58 3.55
N ASN A 61 10.77 8.47 3.83
CA ASN A 61 10.84 9.37 5.00
C ASN A 61 10.85 8.61 6.35
N LEU A 62 10.24 7.42 6.39
CA LEU A 62 10.19 6.57 7.57
C LEU A 62 11.31 5.52 7.62
N ASP A 63 12.19 5.48 6.60
CA ASP A 63 13.25 4.47 6.43
C ASP A 63 12.70 3.04 6.45
N LEU A 64 11.53 2.85 5.83
CA LEU A 64 10.90 1.56 5.62
C LEU A 64 11.29 1.01 4.25
N LYS A 65 11.44 -0.32 4.18
CA LYS A 65 11.72 -1.01 2.92
C LYS A 65 10.40 -1.31 2.21
N PHE A 66 10.10 -0.61 1.12
CA PHE A 66 8.94 -0.93 0.31
C PHE A 66 9.19 -2.24 -0.48
N VAL A 67 8.42 -3.28 -0.19
CA VAL A 67 8.58 -4.62 -0.79
C VAL A 67 7.58 -4.92 -1.91
N GLY A 68 6.67 -3.98 -2.20
CA GLY A 68 5.75 -4.09 -3.34
C GLY A 68 4.37 -3.50 -3.09
N GLY A 69 3.64 -3.29 -4.18
CA GLY A 69 2.27 -2.76 -4.15
C GLY A 69 1.36 -3.54 -5.09
N TYR A 70 0.18 -3.91 -4.60
CA TYR A 70 -0.88 -4.56 -5.36
C TYR A 70 -2.07 -3.62 -5.50
N TYR A 71 -2.34 -3.23 -6.74
CA TYR A 71 -3.27 -2.17 -7.10
C TYR A 71 -4.40 -2.76 -7.95
N PHE A 72 -5.54 -3.06 -7.32
CA PHE A 72 -6.66 -3.76 -7.95
C PHE A 72 -7.63 -2.74 -8.56
N GLY A 73 -7.60 -2.62 -9.88
CA GLY A 73 -8.41 -1.65 -10.61
C GLY A 73 -9.84 -2.10 -10.89
N ASN A 74 -10.70 -1.13 -11.25
CA ASN A 74 -12.11 -1.35 -11.62
C ASN A 74 -12.96 -1.99 -10.50
N VAL A 75 -12.63 -1.71 -9.23
CA VAL A 75 -13.36 -2.12 -8.03
C VAL A 75 -14.28 -0.98 -7.58
N ASN A 76 -15.50 -0.97 -8.12
CA ASN A 76 -16.47 0.11 -7.91
C ASN A 76 -17.54 -0.23 -6.86
N GLU A 77 -17.91 -1.50 -6.77
CA GLU A 77 -19.01 -1.96 -5.93
C GLU A 77 -18.51 -2.79 -4.74
N LYS A 78 -19.30 -2.79 -3.67
CA LYS A 78 -19.06 -3.67 -2.54
C LYS A 78 -19.07 -5.13 -3.01
N GLY A 79 -18.00 -5.87 -2.72
CA GLY A 79 -17.86 -7.27 -3.13
C GLY A 79 -17.39 -7.47 -4.58
N ALA A 80 -17.09 -6.41 -5.33
CA ALA A 80 -16.58 -6.53 -6.71
C ALA A 80 -15.25 -7.31 -6.77
N LEU A 81 -14.37 -7.17 -5.76
CA LEU A 81 -13.13 -7.95 -5.65
C LEU A 81 -13.37 -9.46 -5.63
N VAL A 82 -14.37 -9.92 -4.88
CA VAL A 82 -14.65 -11.38 -4.72
C VAL A 82 -15.14 -11.98 -6.04
N LYS A 83 -15.77 -11.17 -6.89
CA LYS A 83 -16.25 -11.58 -8.22
C LYS A 83 -15.14 -11.58 -9.29
N ARG A 84 -13.94 -11.10 -8.95
CA ARG A 84 -12.77 -10.99 -9.84
C ARG A 84 -11.81 -12.12 -9.49
N SER A 85 -12.02 -13.29 -10.10
CA SER A 85 -11.21 -14.49 -9.83
C SER A 85 -9.71 -14.22 -10.03
N GLU A 86 -9.36 -13.39 -11.00
CA GLU A 86 -7.99 -12.97 -11.28
C GLU A 86 -7.31 -12.28 -10.08
N TYR A 87 -8.04 -11.41 -9.37
CA TYR A 87 -7.50 -10.71 -8.20
C TYR A 87 -7.48 -11.61 -6.97
N MET A 88 -8.46 -12.49 -6.84
CA MET A 88 -8.51 -13.46 -5.75
C MET A 88 -7.38 -14.48 -5.84
N GLU A 89 -7.07 -14.96 -7.04
CA GLU A 89 -5.91 -15.82 -7.30
C GLU A 89 -4.60 -15.10 -6.98
N GLN A 90 -4.43 -13.86 -7.47
CA GLN A 90 -3.23 -13.04 -7.16
C GLN A 90 -3.02 -12.86 -5.65
N ILE A 91 -4.06 -12.54 -4.88
CA ILE A 91 -3.96 -12.37 -3.43
C ILE A 91 -3.69 -13.70 -2.73
N ASN A 92 -4.31 -14.79 -3.18
CA ASN A 92 -4.10 -16.13 -2.61
C ASN A 92 -2.65 -16.59 -2.82
N ASP A 93 -2.13 -16.42 -4.03
CA ASP A 93 -0.75 -16.79 -4.35
C ASP A 93 0.25 -15.89 -3.64
N LEU A 94 -0.02 -14.60 -3.52
CA LEU A 94 0.79 -13.72 -2.68
C LEU A 94 0.78 -14.17 -1.22
N GLY A 95 -0.40 -14.51 -0.66
CA GLY A 95 -0.53 -14.96 0.72
C GLY A 95 0.31 -16.21 1.00
N LYS A 96 0.32 -17.18 0.07
CA LYS A 96 1.16 -18.38 0.16
C LYS A 96 2.65 -18.09 0.10
N ASN A 97 3.04 -17.02 -0.61
CA ASN A 97 4.43 -16.63 -0.81
C ASN A 97 4.85 -15.43 0.05
N LEU A 98 4.03 -15.00 1.02
CA LEU A 98 4.25 -13.76 1.77
C LEU A 98 5.60 -13.76 2.49
N ASN A 99 6.00 -14.92 3.01
CA ASN A 99 7.28 -15.14 3.67
C ASN A 99 8.48 -14.75 2.77
N GLN A 100 8.41 -14.98 1.46
CA GLN A 100 9.50 -14.59 0.54
C GLN A 100 9.76 -13.08 0.50
N TYR A 101 8.75 -12.28 0.85
CA TYR A 101 8.88 -10.83 0.93
C TYR A 101 9.34 -10.37 2.31
N PHE A 102 8.96 -11.08 3.38
CA PHE A 102 9.11 -10.62 4.76
C PHE A 102 10.17 -11.34 5.61
N ASP A 103 10.61 -12.53 5.22
CA ASP A 103 11.78 -13.24 5.77
C ASP A 103 13.09 -12.52 5.42
#